data_AF-A0A6M3LLX9-F1
#
_entry.id   AF-A0A6M3LLX9-F1
#
_cell.length_a   1.000
_cell.length_b   1.000
_cell.length_c   1.000
_cell.angle_alpha   90.00
_cell.angle_beta   90.00
_cell.angle_gamma   90.00
#
_symmetry.space_group_name_H-M   'P 1'
#
loop_
_entity.id
_entity.type
_entity.pdbx_description
1 polymer ?
#
loop_
_entity_poly.entity_id
_entity_poly.type
_entity_poly.pdbx_seq_one_letter_code
_entity_poly.pdbx_strand_id
1 'polypeptide(L)'
;LKGGTVGNYYQASLLDPTADDGLTTSYATIISYRTSGGATFYAQQRYVTASGEVHWVFVLRDKITKDIISMWQAPDHPCFGNGGKPLLTPYPFLNYDSNSCEIIVINPSKEQILEMQQKTIKLSETEPDRCLLQVITEDYIIDETTKPSWPDIPVTVGLPPDWNEAWLSLTPVQPIKKMIPKPDKIIVASLKLKKIA
;
A
#
# COMPACT_ATOMS: atom_id res chain seq x y z
N LEU A 1 49.33 -11.92 -5.21
CA LEU A 1 48.47 -10.91 -5.86
C LEU A 1 47.05 -11.06 -5.30
N LYS A 2 46.58 -10.01 -4.60
CA LYS A 2 45.19 -9.62 -4.26
C LYS A 2 44.13 -10.75 -4.27
N GLY A 3 43.56 -11.18 -3.15
CA GLY A 3 42.86 -10.35 -2.17
C GLY A 3 41.47 -9.97 -2.72
N GLY A 4 40.59 -10.97 -2.93
CA GLY A 4 39.24 -10.76 -3.43
C GLY A 4 38.36 -10.16 -2.34
N THR A 5 37.90 -8.92 -2.57
CA THR A 5 36.95 -8.22 -1.71
C THR A 5 35.65 -9.00 -1.65
N VAL A 6 35.32 -9.50 -0.45
CA VAL A 6 33.99 -10.06 -0.14
C VAL A 6 32.97 -8.95 -0.36
N GLY A 7 32.03 -9.16 -1.27
CA GLY A 7 30.93 -8.22 -1.50
C GLY A 7 30.20 -7.95 -0.18
N ASN A 8 30.07 -6.67 0.18
CA ASN A 8 29.28 -6.27 1.34
C ASN A 8 27.83 -6.65 1.07
N TYR A 9 27.33 -7.69 1.75
CA TYR A 9 25.90 -7.97 1.83
C TYR A 9 25.26 -6.90 2.71
N TYR A 10 24.47 -6.02 2.11
CA TYR A 10 23.63 -5.08 2.87
C TYR A 10 22.40 -5.86 3.38
N GLN A 11 22.41 -6.29 4.64
CA GLN A 11 21.23 -6.86 5.27
C GLN A 11 20.34 -5.75 5.82
N ALA A 12 19.09 -5.72 5.38
CA ALA A 12 17.99 -5.12 6.13
C ALA A 12 17.28 -6.26 6.86
N SER A 13 17.29 -6.24 8.19
CA SER A 13 16.56 -7.21 9.01
C SER A 13 15.35 -6.55 9.65
N LEU A 14 14.22 -7.27 9.61
CA LEU A 14 13.10 -7.02 10.51
C LEU A 14 13.47 -7.67 11.83
N LEU A 15 13.73 -6.85 12.86
CA LEU A 15 13.96 -7.36 14.20
C LEU A 15 12.59 -7.63 14.84
N ASP A 16 12.36 -8.87 15.25
CA ASP A 16 11.27 -9.23 16.15
C ASP A 16 11.66 -8.79 17.58
N PRO A 17 10.92 -7.86 18.23
CA PRO A 17 11.28 -7.36 19.56
C PRO A 17 11.01 -8.37 20.70
N THR A 18 10.75 -9.65 20.42
CA THR A 18 10.43 -10.68 21.44
C THR A 18 11.58 -11.09 22.36
N ALA A 19 12.64 -10.28 22.47
CA ALA A 19 13.71 -10.48 23.45
C ALA A 19 13.58 -9.52 24.64
N ASP A 20 12.39 -9.39 25.23
CA ASP A 20 12.28 -9.03 26.65
C ASP A 20 10.96 -9.57 27.24
N ASP A 21 11.09 -10.34 28.31
CA ASP A 21 10.01 -11.06 28.99
C ASP A 21 9.27 -10.06 29.89
N GLY A 22 8.36 -9.28 29.31
CA GLY A 22 7.65 -8.24 30.03
C GLY A 22 6.57 -7.55 29.19
N LEU A 23 5.36 -8.08 29.28
CA LEU A 23 4.06 -7.49 28.87
C LEU A 23 4.09 -5.99 28.48
N THR A 24 4.40 -5.67 27.22
CA THR A 24 3.96 -4.45 26.54
C THR A 24 4.01 -4.69 25.03
N THR A 25 3.01 -5.38 24.48
CA THR A 25 2.98 -5.70 23.04
C THR A 25 2.58 -4.46 22.23
N SER A 26 3.51 -3.54 22.04
CA SER A 26 3.49 -2.64 20.89
C SER A 26 4.31 -3.27 19.77
N TYR A 27 3.68 -3.61 18.65
CA TYR A 27 4.40 -3.98 17.44
C TYR A 27 5.14 -2.75 16.92
N ALA A 28 6.43 -2.66 17.20
CA ALA A 28 7.32 -1.68 16.57
C ALA A 28 8.02 -2.36 15.39
N THR A 29 7.76 -1.90 14.16
CA THR A 29 8.62 -2.28 13.04
C THR A 29 9.91 -1.46 13.13
N ILE A 30 10.99 -2.08 13.60
CA ILE A 30 12.30 -1.42 13.70
C ILE A 30 13.06 -1.69 12.40
N ILE A 31 13.36 -0.64 11.62
CA ILE A 31 14.34 -0.73 10.53
C ILE A 31 15.71 -0.38 11.11
N SER A 32 16.58 -1.37 11.18
CA SER A 32 17.98 -1.17 11.50
C SER A 32 18.81 -1.19 10.21
N TYR A 33 19.71 -0.23 10.06
CA TYR A 33 20.64 -0.14 8.94
C TYR A 33 22.06 0.08 9.45
N ARG A 34 23.02 -0.64 8.87
CA ARG A 34 24.44 -0.47 9.14
C ARG A 34 25.15 -0.16 7.82
N THR A 35 25.71 1.04 7.71
CA THR A 35 26.41 1.46 6.49
C THR A 35 27.92 1.36 6.68
N SER A 36 28.63 0.74 5.74
CA SER A 36 30.08 0.87 5.59
C SER A 36 30.36 1.56 4.25
N GLY A 37 30.83 2.82 4.30
CA GLY A 37 31.07 3.67 3.13
C GLY A 37 29.85 4.54 2.79
N GLY A 38 30.10 5.83 2.53
CA GLY A 38 29.13 6.94 2.48
C GLY A 38 28.04 6.89 1.39
N ALA A 39 27.22 5.84 1.39
CA ALA A 39 26.02 5.75 0.57
C ALA A 39 24.80 6.31 1.31
N THR A 40 23.93 7.03 0.58
CA THR A 40 22.61 7.48 1.07
C THR A 40 21.59 6.37 0.85
N PHE A 41 20.92 5.95 1.93
CA PHE A 41 19.84 4.97 1.88
C PHE A 41 18.49 5.63 2.15
N TYR A 42 17.44 5.13 1.48
CA TYR A 42 16.06 5.52 1.71
C TYR A 42 15.29 4.29 2.19
N ALA A 43 14.64 4.41 3.35
CA ALA A 43 13.74 3.39 3.87
C ALA A 43 12.32 3.97 3.93
N GLN A 44 11.34 3.20 3.50
CA GLN A 44 9.93 3.60 3.53
C GLN A 44 9.12 2.55 4.28
N GLN A 45 8.54 2.96 5.41
CA GLN A 45 7.52 2.19 6.10
C GLN A 45 6.14 2.72 5.71
N ARG A 46 5.19 1.82 5.49
CA ARG A 46 3.78 2.18 5.31
C ARG A 46 2.99 1.33 6.30
N TYR A 47 2.37 1.99 7.26
CA TYR A 47 1.40 1.33 8.14
C TYR A 47 0.12 1.08 7.35
N VAL A 48 -0.38 -0.14 7.40
CA VAL A 48 -1.60 -0.55 6.70
C VAL A 48 -2.49 -1.27 7.71
N THR A 49 -3.67 -0.73 7.96
CA THR A 49 -4.74 -1.41 8.69
C THR A 49 -5.52 -2.32 7.75
N ALA A 50 -6.03 -3.42 8.28
CA ALA A 50 -6.83 -4.38 7.51
C ALA A 50 -8.31 -3.94 7.33
N SER A 51 -8.71 -2.73 7.76
CA SER A 51 -10.12 -2.37 7.95
C SER A 51 -10.55 -0.99 7.41
N GLY A 52 -9.83 -0.44 6.44
CA GLY A 52 -10.19 0.85 5.85
C GLY A 52 -11.54 0.82 5.11
N GLU A 53 -12.20 1.98 5.02
CA GLU A 53 -13.57 2.09 4.48
C GLU A 53 -13.63 1.93 2.96
N VAL A 54 -12.52 2.22 2.28
CA VAL A 54 -12.38 2.17 0.82
C VAL A 54 -11.14 1.37 0.48
N HIS A 55 -11.26 0.31 -0.30
CA HIS A 55 -10.08 -0.39 -0.80
C HIS A 55 -9.48 0.40 -1.96
N TRP A 56 -8.26 0.89 -1.80
CA TRP A 56 -7.57 1.67 -2.81
C TRP A 56 -6.65 0.77 -3.62
N VAL A 57 -6.79 0.80 -4.95
CA VAL A 57 -5.80 0.23 -5.86
C VAL A 57 -5.31 1.36 -6.75
N PHE A 58 -4.04 1.73 -6.56
CA PHE A 58 -3.34 2.73 -7.37
C PHE A 58 -2.48 2.02 -8.40
N VAL A 59 -2.54 2.47 -9.65
CA VAL A 59 -1.74 1.95 -10.76
C VAL A 59 -1.00 3.12 -11.40
N LEU A 60 0.31 3.01 -11.51
CA LEU A 60 1.16 3.87 -12.31
C LEU A 60 1.37 3.20 -13.67
N ARG A 61 0.97 3.88 -14.74
CA ARG A 61 0.98 3.34 -16.09
C ARG A 61 1.71 4.28 -17.05
N ASP A 62 2.44 3.73 -18.01
CA ASP A 62 2.97 4.50 -19.13
C ASP A 62 1.83 4.98 -20.03
N LYS A 63 1.86 6.25 -20.45
CA LYS A 63 0.77 6.82 -21.26
C LYS A 63 0.74 6.31 -22.70
N ILE A 64 1.88 5.92 -23.25
CA ILE A 64 2.04 5.54 -24.66
C ILE A 64 1.87 4.03 -24.80
N THR A 65 2.67 3.24 -24.10
CA THR A 65 2.65 1.77 -24.22
C THR A 65 1.47 1.16 -23.46
N LYS A 66 0.91 1.90 -22.50
CA LYS A 66 -0.12 1.43 -21.56
C LYS A 66 0.36 0.29 -20.65
N ASP A 67 1.68 0.12 -20.52
CA ASP A 67 2.26 -0.84 -19.60
C ASP A 67 2.17 -0.35 -18.15
N ILE A 68 1.86 -1.29 -17.25
CA ILE A 68 1.85 -1.03 -15.81
C ILE A 68 3.29 -0.97 -15.32
N ILE A 69 3.68 0.19 -14.78
CA ILE A 69 5.02 0.44 -14.21
C ILE A 69 5.05 0.02 -12.75
N SER A 70 4.00 0.34 -12.00
CA SER A 70 3.90 0.01 -10.58
C SER A 70 2.45 -0.04 -10.12
N MET A 71 2.20 -0.83 -9.08
CA MET A 71 0.89 -0.90 -8.44
C MET A 71 1.06 -0.85 -6.93
N TRP A 72 0.05 -0.32 -6.27
CA TRP A 72 -0.06 -0.33 -4.82
C TRP A 72 -1.51 -0.53 -4.44
N GLN A 73 -1.75 -1.28 -3.38
CA GLN A 73 -3.09 -1.46 -2.85
C GLN A 73 -3.07 -1.46 -1.33
N ALA A 74 -4.10 -0.87 -0.74
CA ALA A 74 -4.39 -0.99 0.68
C ALA A 74 -5.84 -0.58 0.99
N PRO A 75 -6.39 -1.03 2.13
CA PRO A 75 -7.65 -0.50 2.67
C PRO A 75 -7.53 0.97 3.11
N ASP A 76 -6.33 1.43 3.47
CA ASP A 76 -6.11 2.81 3.89
C ASP A 76 -5.66 3.68 2.73
N HIS A 77 -6.02 4.97 2.78
CA HIS A 77 -5.49 5.94 1.83
C HIS A 77 -3.99 6.22 2.13
N PRO A 78 -3.12 6.47 1.13
CA PRO A 78 -1.69 6.75 1.34
C PRO A 78 -1.35 7.90 2.31
N CYS A 79 -2.30 8.80 2.58
CA CYS A 79 -2.11 9.87 3.56
C CYS A 79 -2.19 9.40 5.02
N PHE A 80 -2.73 8.20 5.28
CA PHE A 80 -2.69 7.57 6.60
C PHE A 80 -1.22 7.36 7.00
N GLY A 81 -0.86 7.74 8.23
CA GLY A 81 0.53 7.69 8.72
C GLY A 81 1.44 8.78 8.13
N ASN A 82 0.99 9.56 7.15
CA ASN A 82 1.71 10.68 6.53
C ASN A 82 1.09 12.03 6.90
N GLY A 83 0.72 12.20 8.17
CA GLY A 83 0.11 13.41 8.70
C GLY A 83 -1.37 13.61 8.33
N GLY A 84 -2.02 12.64 7.67
CA GLY A 84 -3.46 12.69 7.39
C GLY A 84 -3.87 13.84 6.48
N LYS A 85 -2.97 14.25 5.56
CA LYS A 85 -3.15 15.37 4.63
C LYS A 85 -3.25 14.84 3.20
N PRO A 86 -4.46 14.53 2.68
CA PRO A 86 -4.62 13.86 1.39
C PRO A 86 -4.13 14.69 0.19
N LEU A 87 -4.15 16.02 0.28
CA LEU A 87 -3.61 16.89 -0.76
C LEU A 87 -2.07 16.89 -0.84
N LEU A 88 -1.38 16.52 0.26
CA LEU A 88 0.08 16.39 0.27
C LEU A 88 0.54 14.99 -0.13
N THR A 89 -0.24 13.96 0.26
CA THR A 89 0.02 12.56 -0.11
C THR A 89 -1.19 11.94 -0.81
N PRO A 90 -1.47 12.35 -2.07
CA PRO A 90 -2.64 11.90 -2.82
C PRO A 90 -2.53 10.47 -3.38
N TYR A 91 -1.31 9.97 -3.56
CA TYR A 91 -1.01 8.65 -4.14
C TYR A 91 0.36 8.16 -3.63
N PRO A 92 0.67 6.86 -3.75
CA PRO A 92 1.87 6.28 -3.15
C PRO A 92 3.14 6.39 -4.03
N PHE A 93 3.02 6.90 -5.25
CA PHE A 93 4.11 7.02 -6.23
C PHE A 93 4.89 8.33 -6.05
N LEU A 94 6.05 8.23 -5.41
CA LEU A 94 6.97 9.35 -5.29
C LEU A 94 7.73 9.54 -6.62
N ASN A 95 7.96 10.80 -7.01
CA ASN A 95 8.84 11.18 -8.12
C ASN A 95 8.52 10.56 -9.50
N TYR A 96 7.24 10.32 -9.83
CA TYR A 96 6.87 9.91 -11.20
C TYR A 96 6.83 11.12 -12.16
N ASP A 97 7.14 10.90 -13.44
CA ASP A 97 6.98 11.93 -14.46
C ASP A 97 5.53 11.98 -14.94
N SER A 98 4.84 13.07 -14.62
CA SER A 98 3.47 13.30 -15.04
C SER A 98 3.28 13.52 -16.55
N ASN A 99 4.36 13.71 -17.32
CA ASN A 99 4.30 13.81 -18.77
C ASN A 99 4.24 12.43 -19.43
N SER A 100 5.10 11.50 -19.03
CA SER A 100 5.15 10.13 -19.56
C SER A 100 4.16 9.17 -18.91
N CYS A 101 3.82 9.38 -17.63
CA CYS A 101 3.03 8.43 -16.86
C CYS A 101 1.70 9.01 -16.39
N GLU A 102 0.72 8.13 -16.21
CA GLU A 102 -0.60 8.43 -15.68
C GLU A 102 -0.92 7.58 -14.45
N ILE A 103 -1.76 8.11 -13.57
CA ILE A 103 -2.21 7.42 -12.37
C ILE A 103 -3.67 7.03 -12.54
N ILE A 104 -3.95 5.75 -12.33
CA ILE A 104 -5.28 5.19 -12.30
C ILE A 104 -5.59 4.79 -10.86
N VAL A 105 -6.79 5.13 -10.40
CA VAL A 105 -7.33 4.69 -9.12
C VAL A 105 -8.54 3.81 -9.39
N ILE A 106 -8.56 2.66 -8.73
CA ILE A 106 -9.66 1.72 -8.75
C ILE A 106 -10.09 1.50 -7.30
N ASN A 107 -11.40 1.52 -7.07
CA ASN A 107 -12.01 1.24 -5.78
C ASN A 107 -12.95 0.04 -5.93
N PRO A 108 -12.42 -1.20 -5.88
CA PRO A 108 -13.26 -2.39 -5.93
C PRO A 108 -14.25 -2.41 -4.77
N SER A 109 -15.43 -3.01 -4.98
CA SER A 109 -16.37 -3.22 -3.88
C SER A 109 -15.81 -4.24 -2.89
N LYS A 110 -16.37 -4.28 -1.67
CA LYS A 110 -15.96 -5.27 -0.65
C LYS A 110 -16.15 -6.70 -1.15
N GLU A 111 -17.24 -6.95 -1.87
CA GLU A 111 -17.55 -8.25 -2.47
C GLU A 111 -16.48 -8.62 -3.51
N GLN A 112 -16.10 -7.67 -4.37
CA GLN A 112 -15.06 -7.89 -5.36
C GLN A 112 -13.68 -8.15 -4.72
N ILE A 113 -13.35 -7.45 -3.62
CA ILE A 113 -12.13 -7.72 -2.85
C ILE A 113 -12.16 -9.14 -2.25
N LEU A 114 -13.27 -9.56 -1.65
CA LEU A 114 -13.41 -10.89 -1.07
C LEU A 114 -13.26 -11.99 -2.14
N GLU A 115 -13.87 -11.81 -3.31
CA GLU A 115 -13.71 -12.73 -4.44
C GLU A 115 -12.24 -12.82 -4.90
N MET A 116 -11.54 -11.69 -4.97
CA MET A 116 -10.12 -11.68 -5.36
C MET A 116 -9.22 -12.29 -4.27
N GLN A 117 -9.52 -12.09 -2.99
CA GLN A 117 -8.83 -12.72 -1.86
C GLN A 117 -9.02 -14.24 -1.83
N GLN A 118 -10.16 -14.76 -2.26
CA GLN A 118 -10.32 -16.21 -2.38
C GLN A 118 -9.39 -16.79 -3.46
N LYS A 119 -9.10 -16.01 -4.52
CA LYS A 119 -8.20 -16.39 -5.61
C LYS A 119 -6.71 -16.23 -5.29
N THR A 120 -6.35 -15.63 -4.15
CA THR A 120 -4.97 -15.57 -3.69
C THR A 120 -4.50 -16.92 -3.16
N ILE A 121 -5.41 -17.68 -2.55
CA ILE A 121 -5.12 -18.98 -1.95
C ILE A 121 -5.09 -20.06 -3.02
N LYS A 122 -3.98 -20.78 -3.14
CA LYS A 122 -3.84 -21.95 -3.99
C LYS A 122 -4.07 -23.21 -3.16
N LEU A 123 -4.94 -24.11 -3.64
CA LEU A 123 -5.19 -25.39 -2.97
C LEU A 123 -4.04 -26.39 -3.16
N SER A 124 -3.16 -26.16 -4.14
CA SER A 124 -2.01 -27.01 -4.39
C SER A 124 -0.88 -26.66 -3.43
N GLU A 125 -0.39 -27.63 -2.68
CA GLU A 125 0.80 -27.49 -1.80
C GLU A 125 2.10 -27.22 -2.58
N THR A 126 2.08 -27.36 -3.91
CA THR A 126 3.25 -27.15 -4.78
C THR A 126 3.26 -25.79 -5.48
N GLU A 127 2.17 -25.01 -5.37
CA GLU A 127 2.08 -23.67 -5.97
C GLU A 127 2.05 -22.61 -4.87
N PRO A 128 2.84 -21.53 -4.98
CA PRO A 128 2.75 -20.44 -4.02
C PRO A 128 1.41 -19.70 -4.14
N ASP A 129 0.90 -19.25 -3.00
CA ASP A 129 -0.20 -18.28 -2.97
C ASP A 129 0.17 -17.02 -3.75
N ARG A 130 -0.84 -16.45 -4.42
CA ARG A 130 -0.70 -15.20 -5.17
C ARG A 130 -0.97 -14.02 -4.26
N CYS A 131 -0.38 -12.86 -4.51
CA CYS A 131 -0.82 -11.64 -3.84
C CYS A 131 -2.03 -11.02 -4.57
N LEU A 132 -2.77 -10.13 -3.90
CA LEU A 132 -3.95 -9.50 -4.49
C LEU A 132 -3.64 -8.74 -5.79
N LEU A 133 -2.48 -8.07 -5.85
CA LEU A 133 -2.03 -7.38 -7.07
C LEU A 133 -1.77 -8.35 -8.22
N GLN A 134 -1.21 -9.53 -7.94
CA GLN A 134 -1.00 -10.57 -8.94
C GLN A 134 -2.34 -11.07 -9.50
N VAL A 135 -3.32 -11.33 -8.63
CA VAL A 135 -4.69 -11.68 -9.04
C VAL A 135 -5.27 -10.58 -9.95
N ILE A 136 -5.12 -9.31 -9.60
CA ILE A 136 -5.58 -8.19 -10.43
C ILE A 136 -4.90 -8.20 -11.80
N THR A 137 -3.58 -8.34 -11.87
CA THR A 137 -2.84 -8.29 -13.14
C THR A 137 -3.09 -9.50 -14.03
N GLU A 138 -3.28 -10.68 -13.44
CA GLU A 138 -3.45 -11.93 -14.18
C GLU A 138 -4.89 -12.16 -14.59
N ASP A 139 -5.85 -11.93 -13.69
CA ASP A 139 -7.24 -12.37 -13.87
C ASP A 139 -8.18 -11.23 -14.34
N TYR A 140 -7.75 -9.96 -14.23
CA TYR A 140 -8.58 -8.79 -14.53
C TYR A 140 -7.93 -7.85 -15.57
N ILE A 141 -8.78 -7.05 -16.23
CA ILE A 141 -8.40 -5.89 -17.03
C ILE A 141 -8.87 -4.62 -16.34
N ILE A 142 -8.11 -3.54 -16.51
CA ILE A 142 -8.51 -2.20 -16.11
C ILE A 142 -9.52 -1.69 -17.15
N ASP A 143 -10.75 -1.42 -16.70
CA ASP A 143 -11.83 -0.90 -17.52
C ASP A 143 -12.05 0.59 -17.26
N GLU A 144 -11.57 1.42 -18.18
CA GLU A 144 -11.72 2.88 -18.16
C GLU A 144 -13.05 3.35 -18.77
N THR A 145 -13.85 2.45 -19.35
CA THR A 145 -15.09 2.81 -20.06
C THR A 145 -16.25 3.03 -19.10
N THR A 146 -16.28 2.30 -17.99
CA THR A 146 -17.34 2.36 -16.98
C THR A 146 -17.34 3.68 -16.19
N LYS A 147 -16.18 4.37 -16.11
CA LYS A 147 -16.00 5.67 -15.43
C LYS A 147 -16.69 5.76 -14.06
N PRO A 148 -16.32 4.90 -13.10
CA PRO A 148 -16.93 4.91 -11.77
C PRO A 148 -16.71 6.24 -11.04
N SER A 149 -17.60 6.55 -10.09
CA SER A 149 -17.51 7.74 -9.25
C SER A 149 -16.34 7.63 -8.28
N TRP A 150 -15.74 8.79 -7.95
CA TRP A 150 -14.79 8.87 -6.85
C TRP A 150 -15.51 8.63 -5.52
N PRO A 151 -14.89 7.96 -4.53
CA PRO A 151 -15.50 7.75 -3.22
C PRO A 151 -15.90 9.08 -2.55
N ASP A 152 -17.15 9.16 -2.11
CA ASP A 152 -17.76 10.33 -1.47
C ASP A 152 -18.06 10.09 0.03
N ILE A 153 -17.32 9.17 0.65
CA ILE A 153 -17.41 8.86 2.07
C ILE A 153 -16.16 9.28 2.85
N PRO A 154 -16.29 9.66 4.14
CA PRO A 154 -15.13 9.91 4.98
C PRO A 154 -14.35 8.60 5.21
N VAL A 155 -13.03 8.67 5.03
CA VAL A 155 -12.13 7.55 5.33
C VAL A 155 -11.22 7.91 6.50
N THR A 156 -10.73 6.89 7.18
CA THR A 156 -9.77 7.05 8.26
C THR A 156 -8.41 7.51 7.70
N VAL A 157 -7.86 8.61 8.22
CA VAL A 157 -6.59 9.22 7.75
C VAL A 157 -5.52 9.33 8.84
N GLY A 158 -5.83 8.92 10.07
CA GLY A 158 -4.87 8.92 11.17
C GLY A 158 -5.53 8.74 12.53
N LEU A 159 -4.70 8.75 13.56
CA LEU A 159 -5.10 8.75 14.96
C LEU A 159 -4.85 10.14 15.56
N PRO A 160 -5.59 10.53 16.61
CA PRO A 160 -5.36 11.80 17.30
C PRO A 160 -3.97 11.81 17.95
N PRO A 161 -3.32 12.97 18.14
CA PRO A 161 -1.92 13.04 18.60
C PRO A 161 -1.63 12.33 19.93
N ASP A 162 -2.61 12.29 20.82
CA ASP A 162 -2.62 11.68 22.16
C ASP A 162 -3.03 10.20 22.17
N TRP A 163 -3.19 9.56 21.00
CA TRP A 163 -3.63 8.17 20.89
C TRP A 163 -2.75 7.17 21.68
N ASN A 164 -1.46 7.48 21.84
CA ASN A 164 -0.50 6.68 22.60
C ASN A 164 -0.69 6.77 24.12
N GLU A 165 -1.50 7.70 24.61
CA GLU A 165 -1.86 7.79 26.04
C GLU A 165 -3.24 7.20 26.31
N ALA A 166 -4.07 7.09 25.26
CA ALA A 166 -5.43 6.60 25.36
C ALA A 166 -5.54 5.12 25.75
N TRP A 167 -4.52 4.28 25.49
CA TRP A 167 -4.52 2.87 25.94
C TRP A 167 -4.53 2.73 27.46
N LEU A 168 -4.05 3.74 28.20
CA LEU A 168 -4.11 3.79 29.66
C LEU A 168 -5.51 4.13 30.18
N SER A 169 -6.34 4.76 29.35
CA SER A 169 -7.60 5.38 29.77
C SER A 169 -8.84 4.50 29.58
N LEU A 170 -8.69 3.28 29.02
CA LEU A 170 -9.79 2.39 28.57
C LEU A 170 -10.83 3.08 27.65
N THR A 171 -10.54 4.29 27.17
CA THR A 171 -11.41 5.06 26.30
C THR A 171 -11.07 4.73 24.85
N PRO A 172 -12.04 4.34 24.02
CA PRO A 172 -11.78 4.04 22.62
C PRO A 172 -11.21 5.24 21.87
N VAL A 173 -10.03 5.07 21.26
CA VAL A 173 -9.41 6.08 20.40
C VAL A 173 -10.32 6.34 19.21
N GLN A 174 -10.76 7.59 19.05
CA GLN A 174 -11.55 8.00 17.89
C GLN A 174 -10.62 8.35 16.73
N PRO A 175 -10.64 7.62 15.61
CA PRO A 175 -9.79 7.91 14.47
C PRO A 175 -10.19 9.24 13.79
N ILE A 176 -9.22 9.93 13.22
CA ILE A 176 -9.45 11.12 12.42
C ILE A 176 -9.96 10.67 11.05
N LYS A 177 -11.18 11.08 10.69
CA LYS A 177 -11.76 10.81 9.37
C LYS A 177 -11.80 12.06 8.51
N LYS A 178 -11.55 11.91 7.21
CA LYS A 178 -11.65 13.00 6.22
C LYS A 178 -12.22 12.48 4.91
N MET A 179 -12.92 13.37 4.20
CA MET A 179 -13.21 13.19 2.79
C MET A 179 -11.90 13.29 1.99
N ILE A 180 -11.63 12.31 1.12
CA ILE A 180 -10.47 12.38 0.23
C ILE A 180 -10.87 13.15 -1.02
N PRO A 181 -10.34 14.36 -1.26
CA PRO A 181 -10.59 15.07 -2.50
C PRO A 181 -9.95 14.29 -3.65
N LYS A 182 -10.64 14.22 -4.79
CA LYS A 182 -10.07 13.65 -6.02
C LYS A 182 -8.91 14.54 -6.49
N PRO A 183 -7.67 14.01 -6.61
CA PRO A 183 -6.56 14.77 -7.17
C PRO A 183 -6.75 15.04 -8.66
N ASP A 184 -6.14 16.12 -9.14
CA ASP A 184 -6.11 16.44 -10.56
C ASP A 184 -5.43 15.32 -11.37
N LYS A 185 -5.89 15.12 -12.61
CA LYS A 185 -5.31 14.18 -13.59
C LYS A 185 -5.31 12.70 -13.16
N ILE A 186 -6.09 12.31 -12.14
CA ILE A 186 -6.37 10.90 -11.85
C ILE A 186 -7.48 10.35 -12.74
N ILE A 187 -7.20 9.21 -13.35
CA ILE A 187 -8.16 8.37 -14.05
C ILE A 187 -8.84 7.47 -13.03
N VAL A 188 -10.16 7.42 -13.02
CA VAL A 188 -10.92 6.49 -12.18
C VAL A 188 -11.43 5.37 -13.07
N ALA A 189 -11.12 4.13 -12.72
CA ALA A 189 -11.44 2.95 -13.51
C ALA A 189 -12.02 1.84 -12.64
N SER A 190 -12.61 0.84 -13.29
CA SER A 190 -13.08 -0.39 -12.65
C SER A 190 -12.20 -1.59 -13.05
N LEU A 191 -12.35 -2.70 -12.34
CA LEU A 191 -11.77 -3.99 -12.74
C LEU A 191 -12.84 -4.85 -13.40
N LYS A 192 -12.50 -5.47 -14.53
CA LYS A 192 -13.34 -6.44 -15.23
C LYS A 192 -12.58 -7.75 -15.41
N LEU A 193 -13.23 -8.89 -15.20
CA LEU A 193 -12.59 -10.18 -15.43
C LEU A 193 -12.14 -10.31 -16.89
N LYS A 194 -10.93 -10.84 -17.09
CA LYS A 194 -10.50 -11.29 -18.41
C LYS A 194 -11.45 -12.40 -18.87
N LYS A 195 -12.01 -12.25 -20.06
CA LYS A 195 -12.70 -13.37 -20.69
C LYS A 195 -11.64 -14.43 -20.99
N ILE A 196 -11.83 -15.63 -20.47
CA ILE A 196 -11.05 -16.79 -20.90
C ILE A 196 -11.46 -17.04 -22.35
N ALA A 197 -10.49 -16.96 -23.27
CA ALA A 197 -10.66 -17.31 -24.67
C ALA A 197 -10.70 -18.82 -24.84
#